data_AF-A0A0A0ERT7-F1
#
_entry.id   AF-A0A0A0ERT7-F1
#
_cell.length_a   1.000
_cell.length_b   1.000
_cell.length_c   1.000
_cell.angle_alpha   90.00
_cell.angle_beta   90.00
_cell.angle_gamma   90.00
#
_symmetry.space_group_name_H-M   'P 1'
#
loop_
_entity.id
_entity.type
_entity.pdbx_description
1 polymer ?
#
loop_
_entity_poly.entity_id
_entity_poly.type
_entity_poly.pdbx_seq_one_letter_code
_entity_poly.pdbx_strand_id
1 'polypeptide(L)'
;MNPNTQADLGKLILRIALGVLILLHGIAKLKGGVSGIVGMVEAQGLPGWFGYGVLIGEVLAPVMVLIGAYARIGGIIIAINMLVAIWLAHMGQLGQLNEQGGWALELQGMFLAGALGVALLGPGSYSANNK
;
A
#
# COMPACT_ATOMS: atom_id res chain seq x y z
N MET A 1 0.24 -25.97 -17.45
CA MET A 1 1.31 -25.36 -16.61
C MET A 1 1.29 -26.03 -15.25
N ASN A 2 2.43 -26.12 -14.57
CA ASN A 2 2.48 -26.65 -13.20
C ASN A 2 1.68 -25.70 -12.25
N PRO A 3 0.75 -26.21 -11.43
CA PRO A 3 -0.03 -25.40 -10.49
C PRO A 3 0.82 -24.51 -9.59
N ASN A 4 2.02 -24.97 -9.19
CA ASN A 4 2.94 -24.19 -8.37
C ASN A 4 3.48 -22.97 -9.13
N THR A 5 3.82 -23.14 -10.41
CA THR A 5 4.27 -22.03 -11.26
C THR A 5 3.17 -20.99 -11.47
N GLN A 6 1.92 -21.42 -11.63
CA GLN A 6 0.78 -20.50 -11.75
C GLN A 6 0.56 -19.69 -10.47
N ALA A 7 0.63 -20.36 -9.31
CA ALA A 7 0.51 -19.69 -8.01
C ALA A 7 1.65 -18.67 -7.80
N ASP A 8 2.88 -19.02 -8.17
CA ASP A 8 4.03 -18.12 -8.03
C ASP A 8 3.99 -16.92 -8.98
N LEU A 9 3.54 -17.12 -10.22
CA LEU A 9 3.28 -16.01 -11.14
C LEU A 9 2.17 -15.09 -10.64
N GLY A 10 1.09 -15.66 -10.09
CA GLY A 10 0.02 -14.87 -9.47
C GLY A 10 0.52 -13.99 -8.32
N LYS A 11 1.35 -14.55 -7.42
CA LYS A 11 1.99 -13.80 -6.34
C LYS A 11 2.91 -12.70 -6.88
N LEU A 12 3.69 -12.99 -7.92
CA LEU A 12 4.58 -12.00 -8.54
C LEU A 12 3.79 -10.83 -9.14
N ILE A 13 2.74 -11.11 -9.90
CA ILE A 13 1.86 -10.10 -10.49
C ILE A 13 1.24 -9.23 -9.41
N LEU A 14 0.70 -9.85 -8.35
CA LEU A 14 0.10 -9.13 -7.23
C LEU A 14 1.11 -8.18 -6.57
N ARG A 15 2.34 -8.64 -6.32
CA ARG A 15 3.41 -7.82 -5.73
C ARG A 15 3.84 -6.68 -6.65
N ILE A 16 3.98 -6.92 -7.95
CA ILE A 16 4.34 -5.89 -8.91
C ILE A 16 3.25 -4.84 -9.01
N ALA A 17 1.99 -5.25 -9.18
CA ALA A 17 0.86 -4.34 -9.31
C ALA A 17 0.72 -3.46 -8.05
N LEU A 18 0.67 -4.06 -6.86
CA LEU A 18 0.58 -3.32 -5.61
C LEU A 18 1.81 -2.42 -5.39
N GLY A 19 3.00 -3.00 -5.53
CA GLY A 19 4.25 -2.32 -5.25
C GLY A 19 4.49 -1.12 -6.15
N VAL A 20 4.29 -1.26 -7.47
CA VAL A 20 4.45 -0.14 -8.42
C VAL A 20 3.42 0.94 -8.14
N LEU A 21 2.14 0.59 -8.01
CA LEU A 21 1.09 1.58 -7.85
C LEU A 21 1.24 2.38 -6.55
N ILE A 22 1.56 1.73 -5.42
CA ILE A 22 1.83 2.46 -4.17
C ILE A 22 3.13 3.25 -4.25
N LEU A 23 4.19 2.71 -4.87
CA LEU A 23 5.46 3.43 -5.01
C LEU A 23 5.33 4.73 -5.81
N LEU A 24 4.44 4.77 -6.81
CA LEU A 24 4.14 6.01 -7.54
C LEU A 24 3.59 7.11 -6.62
N HIS A 25 2.77 6.76 -5.62
CA HIS A 25 2.30 7.71 -4.60
C HIS A 25 3.47 8.21 -3.75
N GLY A 26 4.36 7.30 -3.34
CA GLY A 26 5.56 7.65 -2.59
C GLY A 26 6.50 8.58 -3.36
N ILE A 27 6.74 8.30 -4.65
CA ILE A 27 7.55 9.16 -5.53
C ILE A 27 6.92 10.55 -5.68
N ALA A 28 5.60 10.63 -5.85
CA ALA A 28 4.90 11.90 -5.91
C ALA A 28 5.11 12.70 -4.60
N LYS A 29 5.05 12.05 -3.44
CA LYS A 29 5.32 12.69 -2.14
C LYS A 29 6.77 13.08 -1.92
N LEU A 30 7.72 12.31 -2.43
CA LEU A 30 9.14 12.68 -2.37
C LEU A 30 9.44 13.94 -3.20
N LYS A 31 8.73 14.14 -4.32
CA LYS A 31 8.89 15.32 -5.18
C LYS A 31 8.07 16.53 -4.71
N GLY A 32 6.82 16.30 -4.32
CA GLY A 32 5.86 17.35 -3.92
C GLY A 32 5.89 17.71 -2.43
N GLY A 33 6.60 16.92 -1.62
CA GLY A 33 6.61 17.05 -0.16
C GLY A 33 5.44 16.35 0.53
N VAL A 34 5.49 16.31 1.86
CA VAL A 34 4.48 15.68 2.73
C VAL A 34 3.73 16.69 3.61
N SER A 35 3.87 18.00 3.34
CA SER A 35 3.28 19.07 4.16
C SER A 35 1.76 18.95 4.32
N GLY A 36 1.04 18.54 3.26
CA GLY A 36 -0.40 18.29 3.35
C GLY A 36 -0.76 17.18 4.35
N ILE A 37 0.05 16.14 4.45
CA ILE A 37 -0.16 15.04 5.40
C ILE A 37 0.22 15.47 6.81
N VAL A 38 1.31 16.21 6.96
CA VAL A 38 1.70 16.82 8.23
C VAL A 38 0.54 17.67 8.77
N GLY A 39 -0.05 18.54 7.94
CA GLY A 39 -1.21 19.35 8.33
C GLY A 39 -2.46 18.51 8.68
N MET A 40 -2.73 17.42 7.96
CA MET A 40 -3.83 16.50 8.30
C MET A 40 -3.61 15.80 9.64
N VAL A 41 -2.38 15.38 9.93
CA VAL A 41 -2.00 14.75 11.20
C VAL A 41 -2.12 15.75 12.35
N GLU A 42 -1.64 16.97 12.17
CA GLU A 42 -1.76 18.06 13.16
C GLU A 42 -3.21 18.44 13.43
N ALA A 43 -4.06 18.44 12.39
CA ALA A 43 -5.50 18.69 12.53
C ALA A 43 -6.22 17.62 13.37
N GLN A 44 -5.68 16.40 13.45
CA GLN A 44 -6.15 15.35 14.33
C GLN A 44 -5.54 15.43 15.76
N GLY A 45 -4.79 16.49 16.06
CA GLY A 45 -4.14 16.69 17.36
C GLY A 45 -2.86 15.87 17.56
N LEU A 46 -2.34 15.24 16.51
CA LEU A 46 -1.11 14.46 16.56
C LEU A 46 0.11 15.33 16.20
N PRO A 47 1.31 15.00 16.71
CA PRO A 47 2.54 15.68 16.31
C PRO A 47 2.80 15.55 14.79
N GLY A 48 3.12 16.67 14.12
CA GLY A 48 3.34 16.70 12.67
C GLY A 48 4.43 15.77 12.15
N TRP A 49 5.41 15.40 12.98
CA TRP A 49 6.46 14.45 12.60
C TRP A 49 5.92 13.06 12.21
N PHE A 50 4.74 12.66 12.73
CA PHE A 50 4.09 11.40 12.33
C PHE A 50 3.72 11.39 10.84
N GLY A 51 3.48 12.54 10.22
CA GLY A 51 3.15 12.64 8.80
C GLY A 51 4.27 12.13 7.87
N TYR A 52 5.53 12.15 8.31
CA TYR A 52 6.65 11.59 7.56
C TYR A 52 6.65 10.05 7.52
N GLY A 53 5.90 9.40 8.42
CA GLY A 53 5.71 7.95 8.45
C GLY A 53 5.10 7.39 7.15
N VAL A 54 4.36 8.22 6.41
CA VAL A 54 3.79 7.84 5.09
C VAL A 54 4.87 7.38 4.11
N LEU A 55 6.10 7.91 4.21
CA LEU A 55 7.20 7.51 3.32
C LEU A 55 7.67 6.07 3.60
N ILE A 56 7.50 5.58 4.83
CA ILE A 56 7.75 4.17 5.16
C ILE A 56 6.70 3.30 4.46
N GLY A 57 5.43 3.72 4.53
CA GLY A 57 4.28 3.04 3.92
C GLY A 57 4.31 3.03 2.39
N GLU A 58 4.79 4.10 1.77
CA GLU A 58 4.65 4.31 0.33
C GLU A 58 5.96 4.26 -0.47
N VAL A 59 7.12 4.22 0.20
CA VAL A 59 8.42 4.10 -0.48
C VAL A 59 9.13 2.84 -0.03
N LEU A 60 9.40 2.72 1.27
CA LEU A 60 10.18 1.59 1.78
C LEU A 60 9.41 0.27 1.63
N ALA A 61 8.17 0.21 2.08
CA ALA A 61 7.37 -1.01 2.05
C ALA A 61 7.08 -1.52 0.62
N PRO A 62 6.71 -0.68 -0.36
CA PRO A 62 6.54 -1.12 -1.73
C PRO A 62 7.82 -1.65 -2.37
N VAL A 63 8.98 -1.04 -2.08
CA VAL A 63 10.28 -1.56 -2.53
C VAL A 63 10.55 -2.95 -1.95
N MET A 64 10.26 -3.17 -0.65
CA MET A 64 10.36 -4.49 -0.01
C MET A 64 9.46 -5.54 -0.69
N VAL A 65 8.24 -5.15 -1.06
CA VAL A 65 7.27 -6.00 -1.77
C VAL A 65 7.75 -6.35 -3.17
N LEU A 66 8.24 -5.36 -3.94
CA LEU A 66 8.73 -5.55 -5.30
C LEU A 66 9.94 -6.49 -5.36
N ILE A 67 10.94 -6.25 -4.51
CA ILE A 67 12.14 -7.09 -4.43
C ILE A 67 11.80 -8.50 -3.91
N GLY A 68 10.78 -8.59 -3.05
CA GLY A 68 10.34 -9.85 -2.47
C GLY A 68 11.17 -10.32 -1.27
N ALA A 69 12.19 -9.56 -0.85
CA ALA A 69 13.04 -9.93 0.29
C ALA A 69 12.27 -9.95 1.63
N TYR A 70 11.27 -9.08 1.76
CA TYR A 70 10.43 -8.93 2.95
C TYR A 70 8.97 -8.66 2.58
N ALA A 71 8.46 -9.35 1.55
CA ALA A 71 7.13 -9.08 1.00
C ALA A 71 6.01 -9.12 2.05
N ARG A 72 6.07 -10.06 3.02
CA ARG A 72 5.04 -10.15 4.07
C ARG A 72 5.01 -8.91 4.95
N ILE A 73 6.18 -8.48 5.42
CA ILE A 73 6.31 -7.30 6.28
C ILE A 73 5.93 -6.05 5.49
N GLY A 74 6.40 -5.93 4.24
CA GLY A 74 6.03 -4.82 3.36
C GLY A 74 4.52 -4.75 3.12
N GLY A 75 3.85 -5.90 2.88
CA GLY A 75 2.40 -5.97 2.76
C GLY A 75 1.66 -5.48 4.01
N ILE A 76 2.13 -5.88 5.21
CA ILE A 76 1.55 -5.40 6.48
C ILE A 76 1.72 -3.88 6.63
N ILE A 77 2.91 -3.36 6.35
CA ILE A 77 3.19 -1.92 6.45
C ILE A 77 2.31 -1.13 5.47
N ILE A 78 2.14 -1.59 4.22
CA ILE A 78 1.24 -0.96 3.25
C ILE A 78 -0.20 -1.03 3.75
N ALA A 79 -0.66 -2.16 4.29
CA ALA A 79 -2.02 -2.28 4.82
C ALA A 79 -2.28 -1.28 5.95
N ILE A 80 -1.35 -1.14 6.89
CA ILE A 80 -1.42 -0.14 7.96
C ILE A 80 -1.45 1.27 7.37
N ASN A 81 -0.60 1.58 6.40
CA ASN A 81 -0.60 2.87 5.72
C ASN A 81 -1.94 3.18 5.04
N MET A 82 -2.57 2.18 4.40
CA MET A 82 -3.88 2.34 3.80
C MET A 82 -4.98 2.59 4.85
N LEU A 83 -4.94 1.92 5.99
CA LEU A 83 -5.89 2.17 7.08
C LEU A 83 -5.74 3.60 7.64
N VAL A 84 -4.50 4.06 7.83
CA VAL A 84 -4.22 5.43 8.27
C VAL A 84 -4.68 6.45 7.22
N ALA A 85 -4.42 6.20 5.93
CA ALA A 85 -4.89 7.06 4.85
C ALA A 85 -6.42 7.15 4.81
N ILE A 86 -7.11 6.02 5.01
CA ILE A 86 -8.58 6.00 5.07
C ILE A 86 -9.07 6.83 6.26
N TRP A 87 -8.48 6.63 7.43
CA TRP A 87 -8.86 7.35 8.65
C TRP A 87 -8.61 8.86 8.54
N LEU A 88 -7.45 9.28 8.03
CA LEU A 88 -7.07 10.69 7.95
C LEU A 88 -7.79 11.46 6.84
N ALA A 89 -7.97 10.85 5.67
CA ALA A 89 -8.39 11.58 4.47
C ALA A 89 -9.74 11.16 3.90
N HIS A 90 -10.27 9.99 4.29
CA HIS A 90 -11.39 9.37 3.61
C HIS A 90 -12.52 8.85 4.52
N MET A 91 -12.47 9.12 5.83
CA MET A 91 -13.44 8.57 6.78
C MET A 91 -14.88 8.92 6.42
N GLY A 92 -15.12 10.13 5.92
CA GLY A 92 -16.44 10.58 5.47
C GLY A 92 -16.96 9.89 4.21
N GLN A 93 -16.10 9.21 3.45
CA GLN A 93 -16.42 8.58 2.16
C GLN A 93 -16.80 7.09 2.30
N LEU A 94 -16.71 6.49 3.49
CA LEU A 94 -16.94 5.06 3.71
C LEU A 94 -18.33 4.56 3.25
N GLY A 95 -19.36 5.38 3.40
CA GLY A 95 -20.73 5.06 2.98
C GLY A 95 -21.16 5.73 1.67
N GLN A 96 -20.23 6.39 0.98
CA GLN A 96 -20.56 7.19 -0.21
C GLN A 96 -20.34 6.39 -1.49
N LEU A 97 -21.13 6.72 -2.51
CA LEU A 97 -20.91 6.29 -3.88
C LEU A 97 -20.21 7.41 -4.65
N ASN A 98 -19.40 7.03 -5.63
CA ASN A 98 -18.84 7.97 -6.60
C ASN A 98 -19.91 8.37 -7.64
N GLU A 99 -19.56 9.31 -8.53
CA GLU A 99 -20.48 9.82 -9.57
C GLU A 99 -20.98 8.74 -10.55
N GLN A 100 -20.29 7.60 -10.62
CA GLN A 100 -20.62 6.48 -11.49
C GLN A 100 -21.42 5.39 -10.76
N GLY A 101 -21.75 5.59 -9.48
CA GLY A 101 -22.49 4.64 -8.64
C GLY A 101 -21.64 3.53 -8.02
N GLY A 102 -20.33 3.53 -8.22
CA GLY A 102 -19.38 2.65 -7.53
C GLY A 102 -19.06 3.13 -6.12
N TRP A 103 -18.41 2.30 -5.31
CA TRP A 103 -18.05 2.71 -3.95
C TRP A 103 -16.95 3.79 -3.99
N ALA A 104 -17.10 4.87 -3.21
CA ALA A 104 -16.17 6.01 -3.26
C ALA A 104 -14.72 5.64 -2.90
N LEU A 105 -14.51 4.52 -2.19
CA LEU A 105 -13.19 4.04 -1.75
C LEU A 105 -12.75 2.74 -2.41
N GLU A 106 -13.25 2.45 -3.61
CA GLU A 106 -12.84 1.28 -4.40
C GLU A 106 -11.32 1.14 -4.51
N LEU A 107 -10.62 2.23 -4.84
CA LEU A 107 -9.17 2.19 -5.03
C LEU A 107 -8.43 1.88 -3.72
N GLN A 108 -8.81 2.54 -2.62
CA GLN A 108 -8.23 2.34 -1.30
C GLN A 108 -8.51 0.92 -0.80
N GLY A 109 -9.73 0.41 -1.05
CA GLY A 109 -10.11 -0.97 -0.77
C GLY A 109 -9.28 -1.97 -1.56
N MET A 110 -9.06 -1.74 -2.85
CA MET A 110 -8.24 -2.60 -3.70
C MET A 110 -6.78 -2.65 -3.24
N PHE A 111 -6.20 -1.51 -2.85
CA PHE A 111 -4.85 -1.47 -2.30
C PHE A 111 -4.74 -2.17 -0.94
N LEU A 112 -5.70 -1.94 -0.05
CA LEU A 112 -5.74 -2.61 1.25
C LEU A 112 -5.87 -4.13 1.09
N ALA A 113 -6.80 -4.59 0.25
CA ALA A 113 -6.99 -6.01 -0.03
C ALA A 113 -5.75 -6.64 -0.69
N GLY A 114 -5.14 -5.95 -1.66
CA GLY A 114 -3.90 -6.38 -2.28
C GLY A 114 -2.74 -6.50 -1.29
N ALA A 115 -2.61 -5.52 -0.38
CA ALA A 115 -1.58 -5.52 0.66
C ALA A 115 -1.76 -6.66 1.66
N LEU A 116 -2.99 -6.94 2.08
CA LEU A 116 -3.33 -8.10 2.90
C LEU A 116 -3.05 -9.40 2.15
N GLY A 117 -3.38 -9.47 0.86
CA GLY A 117 -3.06 -10.60 -0.01
C GLY A 117 -1.56 -10.90 -0.04
N VAL A 118 -0.73 -9.87 -0.25
CA VAL A 118 0.75 -10.02 -0.21
C VAL A 118 1.23 -10.42 1.19
N ALA A 119 0.67 -9.86 2.25
CA ALA A 119 1.01 -10.19 3.64
C ALA A 119 0.77 -11.67 3.95
N LEU A 120 -0.34 -12.22 3.48
CA LEU A 120 -0.75 -13.62 3.71
C LEU A 120 -0.01 -14.61 2.79
N LEU A 121 0.06 -14.31 1.49
CA LEU A 121 0.64 -15.20 0.48
C LEU A 121 2.18 -15.20 0.50
N GLY A 122 2.78 -14.09 0.92
CA GLY A 122 4.22 -13.88 0.95
C GLY A 122 4.87 -13.76 -0.44
N PRO A 123 6.20 -13.92 -0.51
CA PRO A 123 6.98 -13.53 -1.69
C PRO A 123 6.87 -14.49 -2.88
N GLY A 124 6.59 -15.78 -2.67
CA GLY A 124 6.60 -16.78 -3.75
C GLY A 124 8.00 -17.06 -4.32
N SER A 125 8.09 -17.95 -5.31
CA SER A 125 9.36 -18.45 -5.85
C SER A 125 10.19 -17.40 -6.62
N TYR A 126 9.57 -16.35 -7.14
CA TYR A 126 10.25 -15.24 -7.83
C TYR A 126 10.60 -14.10 -6.87
N SER A 127 11.44 -14.38 -5.86
CA SER A 127 11.82 -13.38 -4.85
C SER A 127 13.32 -13.37 -4.62
N ALA A 128 13.88 -12.21 -4.26
CA ALA A 128 15.30 -12.09 -3.98
C ALA A 128 15.77 -12.91 -2.77
N ASN A 129 14.86 -13.41 -1.93
CA ASN A 129 15.19 -14.21 -0.75
C ASN A 129 15.11 -15.73 -0.98
N ASN A 130 14.77 -16.19 -2.19
CA ASN A 130 14.86 -17.62 -2.50
C ASN A 130 16.31 -17.97 -2.79
N LYS A 131 17.01 -18.39 -1.74
CA LYS A 131 18.14 -19.32 -1.86
C LYS A 131 17.61 -20.75 -1.86
#